data_AF-A0AAP5YEQ6-F1
#
_entry.id   AF-A0AAP5YEQ6-F1
#
_cell.length_a   1.000
_cell.length_b   1.000
_cell.length_c   1.000
_cell.angle_alpha   90.00
_cell.angle_beta   90.00
_cell.angle_gamma   90.00
#
_symmetry.space_group_name_H-M   'P 1'
#
loop_
_entity.id
_entity.type
_entity.pdbx_description
1 polymer ?
#
loop_
_entity_poly.entity_id
_entity_poly.type
_entity_poly.pdbx_seq_one_letter_code
_entity_poly.pdbx_strand_id
1 'polypeptide(L)'
;IIEKAFELVVPPALHDHCCLIVLGSEGRGEQILKTDQDNALIIEDGLEWPHCEQVMQSFTHTLQQLGYPLCPGKVMVNNPKWVKTQQEWIHTLDHWIAKAEPEPIMDLAIFSDAHAVAGNRELLTPIANHLRDSMKDRMLVLSDFTRPALQFSVPLTLFGNVKSAKDG
;
A
#
# COMPACT_ATOMS: atom_id res chain seq x y z
N ILE A 1 6.05 9.21 -12.92
CA ILE A 1 6.15 10.43 -12.08
C ILE A 1 6.60 10.08 -10.67
N ILE A 2 5.93 9.14 -10.00
CA ILE A 2 6.29 8.69 -8.64
C ILE A 2 7.76 8.26 -8.53
N GLU A 3 8.26 7.42 -9.45
CA GLU A 3 9.69 7.03 -9.48
C GLU A 3 10.63 8.23 -9.59
N LYS A 4 10.29 9.24 -10.42
CA LYS A 4 11.11 10.46 -10.55
C LYS A 4 11.04 11.36 -9.32
N ALA A 5 9.90 11.42 -8.65
CA ALA A 5 9.80 12.11 -7.36
C ALA A 5 10.66 11.41 -6.30
N PHE A 6 10.72 10.08 -6.31
CA PHE A 6 11.57 9.30 -5.42
C PHE A 6 13.04 9.60 -5.69
N GLU A 7 13.49 9.52 -6.95
CA GLU A 7 14.88 9.81 -7.33
C GLU A 7 15.31 11.24 -6.94
N LEU A 8 14.37 12.19 -6.91
CA LEU A 8 14.63 13.60 -6.57
C LEU A 8 14.68 13.84 -5.05
N VAL A 9 13.87 13.12 -4.27
CA VAL A 9 13.71 13.36 -2.83
C VAL A 9 14.59 12.44 -1.99
N VAL A 10 14.74 11.18 -2.38
CA VAL A 10 15.50 10.19 -1.63
C VAL A 10 16.99 10.29 -2.02
N PRO A 11 17.92 10.38 -1.06
CA PRO A 11 19.35 10.41 -1.34
C PRO A 11 19.80 9.23 -2.22
N PRO A 12 20.61 9.45 -3.27
CA PRO A 12 21.08 8.37 -4.17
C PRO A 12 21.77 7.22 -3.44
N ALA A 13 22.50 7.52 -2.36
CA ALA A 13 23.17 6.52 -1.52
C ALA A 13 22.21 5.53 -0.83
N LEU A 14 20.91 5.78 -0.85
CA LEU A 14 19.89 4.93 -0.22
C LEU A 14 19.02 4.19 -1.23
N HIS A 15 19.18 4.46 -2.54
CA HIS A 15 18.33 3.88 -3.58
C HIS A 15 18.42 2.34 -3.61
N ASP A 16 19.61 1.79 -3.36
CA ASP A 16 19.81 0.33 -3.35
C ASP A 16 19.42 -0.33 -2.01
N HIS A 17 19.15 0.47 -0.97
CA HIS A 17 18.86 0.03 0.40
C HIS A 17 17.39 0.20 0.81
N CYS A 18 16.54 0.69 -0.10
CA CYS A 18 15.11 0.77 0.12
C CYS A 18 14.33 0.57 -1.17
N CYS A 19 13.06 0.21 -1.04
CA CYS A 19 12.14 0.04 -2.14
C CYS A 19 10.88 0.83 -1.85
N LEU A 20 10.54 1.75 -2.75
CA LEU A 20 9.23 2.38 -2.76
C LEU A 20 8.26 1.46 -3.51
N ILE A 21 7.14 1.16 -2.88
CA ILE A 21 6.04 0.42 -3.47
C ILE A 21 4.79 1.31 -3.55
N VAL A 22 4.01 1.13 -4.60
CA VAL A 22 2.63 1.64 -4.68
C VAL A 22 1.66 0.52 -4.34
N LEU A 23 0.50 0.92 -3.81
CA LEU A 23 -0.53 0.03 -3.29
C LEU A 23 -1.88 0.37 -3.95
N GLY A 24 -2.90 -0.46 -3.71
CA GLY A 24 -4.26 -0.18 -4.19
C GLY A 24 -4.37 -0.08 -5.71
N SER A 25 -5.22 0.84 -6.21
CA SER A 25 -5.45 0.98 -7.66
C SER A 25 -4.20 1.34 -8.46
N GLU A 26 -3.25 2.07 -7.87
CA GLU A 26 -1.99 2.42 -8.51
C GLU A 26 -1.11 1.18 -8.75
N GLY A 27 -1.18 0.18 -7.86
CA GLY A 27 -0.48 -1.10 -8.02
C GLY A 27 -1.03 -1.96 -9.17
N ARG A 28 -2.31 -1.81 -9.51
CA ARG A 28 -2.97 -2.59 -10.58
C ARG A 28 -2.78 -2.00 -11.99
N GLY A 29 -2.18 -0.81 -12.11
CA GLY A 29 -1.94 -0.15 -13.42
C GLY A 29 -3.22 0.30 -14.14
N GLU A 30 -4.36 0.24 -13.46
CA GLU A 30 -5.64 0.78 -13.89
C GLU A 30 -5.64 2.23 -13.40
N GLN A 31 -5.56 3.28 -14.23
CA GLN A 31 -6.29 4.56 -14.02
C GLN A 31 -6.06 5.62 -15.11
N ILE A 32 -7.13 6.37 -15.42
CA ILE A 32 -7.24 7.45 -16.43
C ILE A 32 -7.16 8.86 -15.75
N LEU A 33 -7.30 8.95 -14.42
CA LEU A 33 -7.17 10.17 -13.59
C LEU A 33 -6.08 9.96 -12.51
N LYS A 34 -5.46 11.04 -12.00
CA LYS A 34 -4.53 10.94 -10.86
C LYS A 34 -5.32 10.61 -9.58
N THR A 35 -5.04 9.47 -8.96
CA THR A 35 -5.67 9.05 -7.69
C THR A 35 -4.91 9.56 -6.47
N ASP A 36 -5.47 9.30 -5.29
CA ASP A 36 -4.82 9.43 -4.00
C ASP A 36 -3.47 8.68 -3.97
N GLN A 37 -2.57 9.17 -3.12
CA GLN A 37 -1.26 8.55 -2.88
C GLN A 37 -1.41 7.32 -1.98
N ASP A 38 -1.35 6.12 -2.57
CA ASP A 38 -1.25 4.86 -1.83
C ASP A 38 0.16 4.27 -2.00
N ASN A 39 1.02 4.45 -0.99
CA ASN A 39 2.42 4.01 -1.06
C ASN A 39 3.00 3.57 0.29
N ALA A 40 4.05 2.78 0.20
CA ALA A 40 4.81 2.27 1.34
C ALA A 40 6.30 2.16 1.02
N LEU A 41 7.12 2.08 2.05
CA LEU A 41 8.57 1.93 1.94
C LEU A 41 9.01 0.63 2.62
N ILE A 42 9.80 -0.15 1.91
CA ILE A 42 10.54 -1.30 2.43
C ILE A 42 11.98 -0.87 2.59
N ILE A 43 12.54 -1.04 3.78
CA ILE A 43 13.93 -0.73 4.10
C ILE A 43 14.71 -2.03 4.23
N GLU A 44 15.96 -2.04 3.75
CA GLU A 44 16.87 -3.17 3.98
C GLU A 44 17.11 -3.36 5.49
N ASP A 45 17.09 -4.60 5.95
CA ASP A 45 17.33 -4.89 7.37
C ASP A 45 18.74 -4.44 7.79
N GLY A 46 18.83 -3.77 8.94
CA GLY A 46 20.10 -3.26 9.47
C GLY A 46 20.54 -1.90 8.91
N LEU A 47 19.79 -1.30 7.98
CA LEU A 47 20.05 0.07 7.54
C LEU A 47 19.69 1.07 8.66
N GLU A 48 20.66 1.88 9.07
CA GLU A 48 20.41 3.04 9.91
C GLU A 48 20.06 4.26 9.05
N TRP A 49 18.82 4.72 9.13
CA TRP A 49 18.36 5.91 8.40
C TRP A 49 17.62 6.91 9.30
N PRO A 50 18.34 7.67 10.16
CA PRO A 50 17.74 8.58 11.14
C PRO A 50 16.82 9.66 10.55
N HIS A 51 17.04 10.03 9.29
CA HIS A 51 16.26 11.07 8.61
C HIS A 51 15.11 10.53 7.74
N CYS A 52 14.81 9.23 7.80
CA CYS A 52 13.81 8.59 6.94
C CYS A 52 12.45 9.29 7.02
N GLU A 53 11.96 9.58 8.24
CA GLU A 53 10.67 10.24 8.43
C GLU A 53 10.61 11.61 7.73
N GLN A 54 11.63 12.44 7.88
CA GLN A 54 11.70 13.76 7.25
C GLN A 54 11.73 13.65 5.72
N VAL A 55 12.46 12.68 5.18
CA VAL A 55 12.52 12.45 3.73
C VAL A 55 11.15 11.97 3.22
N MET A 56 10.47 11.07 3.93
CA MET A 56 9.16 10.56 3.52
C MET A 56 8.04 11.61 3.64
N GLN A 57 8.11 12.51 4.63
CA GLN A 57 7.26 13.71 4.68
C GLN A 57 7.48 14.60 3.44
N SER A 58 8.74 14.84 3.09
CA SER A 58 9.09 15.65 1.90
C SER A 58 8.62 14.99 0.60
N PHE A 59 8.70 13.66 0.52
CA PHE A 59 8.23 12.89 -0.63
C PHE A 59 6.71 12.99 -0.79
N THR A 60 5.97 12.79 0.30
CA THR A 60 4.50 12.92 0.31
C THR A 60 4.06 14.33 -0.09
N HIS A 61 4.74 15.36 0.43
CA HIS A 61 4.50 16.75 0.04
C HIS A 61 4.82 17.00 -1.43
N THR A 62 5.91 16.45 -1.95
CA THR A 62 6.31 16.57 -3.36
C THR A 62 5.25 15.98 -4.28
N LEU A 63 4.75 14.77 -3.97
CA LEU A 63 3.66 14.16 -4.73
C LEU A 63 2.36 14.99 -4.66
N GLN A 64 2.07 15.60 -3.51
CA GLN A 64 0.94 16.51 -3.35
C GLN A 64 1.05 17.73 -4.27
N GLN A 65 2.23 18.35 -4.35
CA GLN A 65 2.50 19.46 -5.27
C GLN A 65 2.39 19.05 -6.74
N LEU A 66 2.70 17.79 -7.05
CA LEU A 66 2.55 17.21 -8.40
C LEU A 66 1.11 16.80 -8.74
N GLY A 67 0.16 17.05 -7.84
CA GLY A 67 -1.26 16.83 -8.04
C GLY A 67 -1.75 15.43 -7.67
N TYR A 68 -1.03 14.71 -6.81
CA TYR A 68 -1.52 13.48 -6.19
C TYR A 68 -2.10 13.81 -4.80
N PRO A 69 -3.42 13.79 -4.60
CA PRO A 69 -4.03 14.09 -3.30
C PRO A 69 -3.58 13.13 -2.18
N LEU A 70 -3.66 13.59 -0.93
CA LEU A 70 -3.37 12.75 0.22
C LEU A 70 -4.45 11.68 0.38
N CYS A 71 -4.05 10.44 0.65
CA CYS A 71 -4.98 9.35 0.92
C CYS A 71 -5.72 9.58 2.27
N PRO A 72 -7.07 9.63 2.29
CA PRO A 72 -7.84 9.74 3.53
C PRO A 72 -7.61 8.58 4.50
N GLY A 73 -7.31 7.39 3.96
CA GLY A 73 -6.94 6.19 4.72
C GLY A 73 -5.52 6.20 5.29
N LYS A 74 -4.73 7.24 5.00
CA LYS A 74 -3.34 7.42 5.47
C LYS A 74 -2.40 6.28 5.04
N VAL A 75 -2.61 5.72 3.85
CA VAL A 75 -1.77 4.70 3.21
C VAL A 75 -0.59 5.37 2.51
N MET A 76 0.30 6.00 3.27
CA MET A 76 1.37 6.83 2.72
C MET A 76 2.65 6.67 3.54
N VAL A 77 3.80 6.89 2.92
CA VAL A 77 5.11 6.83 3.58
C VAL A 77 5.34 7.89 4.66
N ASN A 78 4.53 8.95 4.73
CA ASN A 78 4.55 9.86 5.89
C ASN A 78 3.84 9.29 7.13
N ASN A 79 3.32 8.07 7.06
CA ASN A 79 2.77 7.31 8.16
C ASN A 79 3.71 6.12 8.47
N PRO A 80 4.32 6.02 9.67
CA PRO A 80 5.21 4.92 10.05
C PRO A 80 4.58 3.52 9.97
N LYS A 81 3.24 3.42 9.93
CA LYS A 81 2.54 2.16 9.61
C LYS A 81 3.02 1.57 8.28
N TRP A 82 3.39 2.41 7.31
CA TRP A 82 3.75 2.04 5.94
C TRP A 82 5.24 2.20 5.62
N VAL A 83 6.09 2.36 6.64
CA VAL A 83 7.55 2.44 6.50
C VAL A 83 8.17 1.44 7.46
N LYS A 84 8.79 0.37 6.93
CA LYS A 84 9.31 -0.74 7.73
C LYS A 84 10.48 -1.42 7.06
N THR A 85 11.30 -2.13 7.83
CA THR A 85 12.28 -3.07 7.27
C THR A 85 11.60 -4.31 6.69
N GLN A 86 12.34 -5.13 5.93
CA GLN A 86 11.82 -6.40 5.40
C GLN A 86 11.31 -7.33 6.52
N GLN A 87 12.08 -7.51 7.58
CA GLN A 87 11.66 -8.34 8.73
C GLN A 87 10.41 -7.79 9.42
N GLU A 88 10.34 -6.48 9.61
CA GLU A 88 9.17 -5.83 10.21
C GLU A 88 7.92 -5.97 9.33
N TRP A 89 8.06 -5.92 8.01
CA TRP A 89 6.97 -6.20 7.07
C TRP A 89 6.47 -7.63 7.18
N ILE A 90 7.36 -8.62 7.23
CA ILE A 90 7.00 -10.03 7.42
C ILE A 90 6.18 -10.21 8.71
N HIS A 91 6.67 -9.66 9.83
CA HIS A 91 5.94 -9.71 11.11
C HIS A 91 4.59 -8.97 11.06
N THR A 92 4.52 -7.86 10.33
CA THR A 92 3.27 -7.11 10.14
C THR A 92 2.24 -7.94 9.37
N LEU A 93 2.66 -8.64 8.33
CA LEU A 93 1.79 -9.53 7.57
C LEU A 93 1.31 -10.71 8.42
N ASP A 94 2.19 -11.33 9.20
CA ASP A 94 1.79 -12.39 10.14
C ASP A 94 0.72 -11.91 11.12
N HIS A 95 0.88 -10.70 11.65
CA HIS A 95 -0.09 -10.08 12.53
C HIS A 95 -1.43 -9.83 11.83
N TRP A 96 -1.41 -9.27 10.62
CA TRP A 96 -2.63 -8.99 9.86
C TRP A 96 -3.38 -10.27 9.48
N ILE A 97 -2.65 -11.33 9.09
CA ILE A 97 -3.22 -12.63 8.73
C ILE A 97 -3.81 -13.35 9.96
N ALA A 98 -3.20 -13.18 11.14
CA ALA A 98 -3.66 -13.84 12.37
C ALA A 98 -4.93 -13.20 12.95
N LYS A 99 -5.23 -11.94 12.63
CA LYS A 99 -6.35 -11.19 13.21
C LYS A 99 -7.57 -11.12 12.31
N ALA A 100 -8.70 -11.63 12.80
CA ALA A 100 -10.01 -11.47 12.16
C ALA A 100 -10.67 -10.12 12.52
N GLU A 101 -9.91 -9.02 12.46
CA GLU A 101 -10.39 -7.66 12.74
C GLU A 101 -10.54 -6.88 11.41
N PRO A 102 -11.54 -5.98 11.28
CA PRO A 102 -11.81 -5.30 10.01
C PRO A 102 -10.64 -4.46 9.46
N GLU A 103 -9.90 -3.77 10.33
CA GLU A 103 -8.78 -2.91 9.91
C GLU A 103 -7.60 -3.73 9.36
N PRO A 104 -7.07 -4.74 10.08
CA PRO A 104 -6.04 -5.64 9.54
C PRO A 104 -6.41 -6.33 8.21
N ILE A 105 -7.68 -6.69 8.00
CA ILE A 105 -8.14 -7.28 6.74
C ILE A 105 -8.04 -6.27 5.58
N MET A 106 -8.41 -5.01 5.83
CA MET A 106 -8.31 -3.95 4.82
C MET A 106 -6.84 -3.64 4.50
N ASP A 107 -5.97 -3.53 5.50
CA ASP A 107 -4.54 -3.30 5.28
C ASP A 107 -3.90 -4.44 4.47
N LEU A 108 -4.26 -5.68 4.78
CA LEU A 108 -3.82 -6.86 4.04
C LEU A 108 -4.28 -6.81 2.57
N ALA A 109 -5.51 -6.37 2.32
CA ALA A 109 -6.03 -6.20 0.97
C ALA A 109 -5.29 -5.13 0.19
N ILE A 110 -5.06 -3.98 0.82
CA ILE A 110 -4.28 -2.88 0.23
C ILE A 110 -2.86 -3.35 -0.10
N PHE A 111 -2.20 -4.07 0.81
CA PHE A 111 -0.84 -4.57 0.61
C PHE A 111 -0.76 -5.68 -0.45
N SER A 112 -1.83 -6.47 -0.65
CA SER A 112 -1.84 -7.54 -1.64
C SER A 112 -1.66 -7.05 -3.09
N ASP A 113 -1.97 -5.77 -3.35
CA ASP A 113 -1.75 -5.08 -4.62
C ASP A 113 -0.35 -4.42 -4.73
N ALA A 114 0.58 -4.74 -3.83
CA ALA A 114 1.89 -4.10 -3.79
C ALA A 114 2.67 -4.25 -5.10
N HIS A 115 3.12 -3.11 -5.64
CA HIS A 115 3.99 -3.06 -6.80
C HIS A 115 5.22 -2.19 -6.53
N ALA A 116 6.41 -2.74 -6.70
CA ALA A 116 7.65 -1.99 -6.57
C ALA A 116 7.80 -0.99 -7.72
N VAL A 117 8.04 0.29 -7.40
CA VAL A 117 8.13 1.38 -8.39
C VAL A 117 9.48 2.09 -8.43
N ALA A 118 10.24 2.09 -7.34
CA ALA A 118 11.56 2.73 -7.28
C ALA A 118 12.46 2.10 -6.22
N GLY A 119 13.78 2.36 -6.32
CA GLY A 119 14.80 1.77 -5.46
C GLY A 119 15.06 0.29 -5.76
N ASN A 120 15.53 -0.46 -4.76
CA ASN A 120 15.85 -1.88 -4.89
C ASN A 120 14.59 -2.76 -4.85
N ARG A 121 14.06 -3.06 -6.04
CA ARG A 121 12.81 -3.82 -6.23
C ARG A 121 12.86 -5.24 -5.65
N GLU A 122 14.05 -5.82 -5.50
CA GLU A 122 14.22 -7.17 -4.94
C GLU A 122 13.79 -7.26 -3.47
N LEU A 123 13.76 -6.14 -2.74
CA LEU A 123 13.32 -6.10 -1.34
C LEU A 123 11.83 -6.45 -1.16
N LEU A 124 11.01 -6.33 -2.21
CA LEU A 124 9.59 -6.74 -2.16
C LEU A 124 9.43 -8.26 -2.29
N THR A 125 10.32 -8.94 -3.01
CA THR A 125 10.16 -10.36 -3.38
C THR A 125 9.98 -11.29 -2.17
N PRO A 126 10.81 -11.22 -1.10
CA PRO A 126 10.63 -12.07 0.07
C PRO A 126 9.30 -11.84 0.78
N ILE A 127 8.86 -10.58 0.89
CA ILE A 127 7.62 -10.20 1.57
C ILE A 127 6.40 -10.70 0.78
N ALA A 128 6.41 -10.53 -0.54
CA ALA A 128 5.34 -11.01 -1.42
C ALA A 128 5.23 -12.54 -1.44
N ASN A 129 6.38 -13.24 -1.39
CA ASN A 129 6.40 -14.70 -1.27
C ASN A 129 5.84 -15.15 0.09
N HIS A 130 6.23 -14.49 1.17
CA HIS A 130 5.71 -14.77 2.52
C HIS A 130 4.19 -14.62 2.59
N LEU A 131 3.64 -13.53 2.05
CA LEU A 131 2.19 -13.33 1.95
C LEU A 131 1.52 -14.49 1.19
N ARG A 132 2.05 -14.84 0.01
CA ARG A 132 1.50 -15.90 -0.84
C ARG A 132 1.50 -17.24 -0.12
N ASP A 133 2.60 -17.60 0.52
CA ASP A 133 2.75 -18.88 1.20
C ASP A 133 1.86 -18.95 2.45
N SER A 134 1.75 -17.85 3.20
CA SER A 134 0.85 -17.75 4.36
C SER A 134 -0.64 -17.85 4.01
N MET A 135 -1.01 -17.46 2.79
CA MET A 135 -2.39 -17.51 2.29
C MET A 135 -2.77 -18.87 1.66
N LYS A 136 -1.81 -19.62 1.09
CA LYS A 136 -2.05 -20.93 0.42
C LYS A 136 -2.73 -21.95 1.33
N ASP A 137 -2.39 -21.97 2.62
CA ASP A 137 -2.88 -22.97 3.56
C ASP A 137 -4.13 -22.53 4.35
N ARG A 138 -4.69 -21.34 4.04
CA ARG A 138 -5.76 -20.72 4.82
C ARG A 138 -6.96 -20.32 3.97
N MET A 139 -7.66 -21.32 3.42
CA MET A 139 -8.96 -21.15 2.73
C MET A 139 -9.97 -20.28 3.51
N LEU A 140 -9.92 -20.28 4.84
CA LEU A 140 -10.77 -19.43 5.69
C LEU A 140 -10.38 -17.94 5.64
N VAL A 141 -9.08 -17.61 5.58
CA VAL A 141 -8.62 -16.23 5.42
C VAL A 141 -9.00 -15.72 4.03
N LEU A 142 -8.91 -16.56 2.99
CA LEU A 142 -9.41 -16.22 1.65
C LEU A 142 -10.93 -15.94 1.67
N SER A 143 -11.69 -16.74 2.43
CA SER A 143 -13.14 -16.54 2.62
C SER A 143 -13.46 -15.23 3.35
N ASP A 144 -12.72 -14.88 4.41
CA ASP A 144 -12.96 -13.63 5.13
C ASP A 144 -12.39 -12.40 4.39
N PHE A 145 -11.36 -12.57 3.57
CA PHE A 145 -10.83 -11.54 2.65
C PHE A 145 -11.81 -11.22 1.52
N THR A 146 -12.52 -12.23 1.00
CA THR A 146 -13.55 -12.05 -0.03
C THR A 146 -14.89 -11.63 0.55
N ARG A 147 -15.15 -11.84 1.85
CA ARG A 147 -16.43 -11.52 2.50
C ARG A 147 -16.82 -10.03 2.37
N PRO A 148 -15.94 -9.04 2.57
CA PRO A 148 -16.27 -7.63 2.28
C PRO A 148 -16.66 -7.40 0.82
N ALA A 149 -15.96 -8.01 -0.15
CA ALA A 149 -16.28 -7.91 -1.57
C ALA A 149 -17.66 -8.52 -1.91
N LEU A 150 -18.07 -9.57 -1.20
CA LEU A 150 -19.39 -10.20 -1.31
C LEU A 150 -20.49 -9.44 -0.56
N GLN A 151 -20.13 -8.68 0.48
CA GLN A 151 -21.04 -7.82 1.25
C GLN A 151 -21.24 -6.44 0.62
N PHE A 152 -20.37 -6.05 -0.33
CA PHE A 152 -20.64 -4.95 -1.26
C PHE A 152 -21.75 -5.35 -2.24
N SER A 153 -22.97 -5.42 -1.74
CA SER A 153 -24.14 -5.25 -2.61
C SER A 153 -24.11 -3.79 -3.08
N VAL A 154 -23.78 -3.57 -4.35
CA VAL A 154 -24.17 -2.31 -5.02
C VAL A 154 -25.63 -2.07 -4.65
N PRO A 155 -26.02 -0.90 -4.12
CA PRO A 155 -27.42 -0.65 -3.78
C PRO A 155 -28.20 -0.51 -5.08
N LEU A 156 -28.48 -1.64 -5.73
CA LEU A 156 -29.41 -1.74 -6.83
C LEU A 156 -30.78 -1.54 -6.20
N THR A 157 -31.49 -0.52 -6.68
CA THR A 157 -32.95 -0.52 -6.57
C THR A 157 -33.47 -1.75 -7.32
N LEU A 158 -34.67 -2.24 -6.99
CA LEU A 158 -35.32 -3.44 -7.56
C LEU A 158 -35.49 -3.44 -9.10
N PHE A 159 -34.97 -2.41 -9.80
CA PHE A 159 -34.98 -2.22 -11.25
C PHE A 159 -33.61 -1.84 -11.85
N GLY A 160 -32.49 -2.09 -11.16
CA GLY A 160 -31.16 -2.10 -11.81
C GLY A 160 -30.56 -0.73 -12.16
N ASN A 161 -31.07 0.38 -11.62
CA ASN A 161 -30.47 1.70 -11.80
C ASN A 161 -29.55 2.08 -10.63
N VAL A 162 -28.40 2.69 -10.95
CA VAL A 162 -27.49 3.32 -9.99
C VAL A 162 -28.20 4.53 -9.37
N LYS A 163 -28.31 4.58 -8.04
CA LYS A 163 -28.76 5.79 -7.35
C LYS A 163 -27.74 6.90 -7.59
N SER A 164 -28.12 7.91 -8.37
CA SER A 164 -27.42 9.19 -8.37
C SER A 164 -27.61 9.82 -7.00
N ALA A 165 -26.54 9.98 -6.23
CA ALA A 165 -26.55 10.92 -5.12
C ALA A 165 -26.67 12.33 -5.73
N LYS A 166 -27.82 12.99 -5.50
CA LYS A 166 -27.93 14.44 -5.61
C LYS A 166 -28.42 14.98 -4.27
N ASP A 167 -27.54 15.82 -3.74
CA ASP A 167 -27.74 17.02 -2.93
C ASP A 167 -28.49 16.92 -1.59
N GLY A 168 -27.74 17.32 -0.55
CA GLY A 168 -28.16 17.68 0.79
C GLY A 168 -26.96 18.21 1.55
#